data_AF-A0A2V9B4L8-F1
#
_entry.id   AF-A0A2V9B4L8-F1
#
_cell.length_a   1.000
_cell.length_b   1.000
_cell.length_c   1.000
_cell.angle_alpha   90.00
_cell.angle_beta   90.00
_cell.angle_gamma   90.00
#
_symmetry.space_group_name_H-M   'P 1'
#
loop_
_entity.id
_entity.type
_entity.pdbx_description
1 polymer ?
#
loop_
_entity_poly.entity_id
_entity_poly.type
_entity_poly.pdbx_seq_one_letter_code
_entity_poly.pdbx_strand_id
1 'polypeptide(L)'
;MEDHVNLSGGSLSHLWRRSIYRGIGFSPCSVRRVLLIAAIFVFAFCCNDQTVDKVNAQEPKQEAKQAASPRPAETEKNAAQIELLETKYRFETSGDSRKEVRARVRINNELGVRQFARLNFDFNRSFQAVDVPQVRITHASGGIADILPSAITDNPNPAVLDAPAYQDVRVKSVRILGLQPGDLL
;
A
#
# COMPACT_ATOMS: atom_id res chain seq x y z
N MET A 1 37.61 39.37 -36.59
CA MET A 1 36.24 39.19 -37.08
C MET A 1 35.37 38.91 -35.88
N GLU A 2 34.73 39.97 -35.38
CA GLU A 2 33.66 39.89 -34.41
C GLU A 2 32.37 39.54 -35.14
N ASP A 3 31.52 38.70 -34.55
CA ASP A 3 30.09 38.69 -34.85
C ASP A 3 29.34 38.64 -33.52
N HIS A 4 28.91 39.82 -33.09
CA HIS A 4 27.93 40.05 -32.04
C HIS A 4 26.55 39.89 -32.64
N VAL A 5 25.69 39.04 -32.07
CA VAL A 5 24.24 39.17 -32.25
C VAL A 5 23.60 39.38 -30.90
N ASN A 6 23.32 40.65 -30.66
CA ASN A 6 22.54 41.21 -29.58
C ASN A 6 21.10 41.36 -30.09
N LEU A 7 20.12 40.81 -29.38
CA LEU A 7 18.71 41.19 -29.53
C LEU A 7 18.15 41.52 -28.15
N SER A 8 18.28 42.80 -27.81
CA SER A 8 17.54 43.47 -26.76
C SER A 8 16.11 43.81 -27.23
N GLY A 9 15.19 43.87 -26.27
CA GLY A 9 13.90 44.55 -26.39
C GLY A 9 12.75 43.56 -26.21
N GLY A 10 11.96 43.58 -25.13
CA GLY A 10 11.66 44.64 -24.18
C GLY A 10 10.15 44.65 -24.00
N SER A 11 9.68 44.73 -22.75
CA SER A 11 8.45 45.40 -22.31
C SER A 11 7.89 44.71 -21.07
N LEU A 12 8.32 45.22 -19.91
CA LEU A 12 7.58 45.13 -18.66
C LEU A 12 6.45 46.17 -18.72
N SER A 13 5.20 45.73 -18.58
CA SER A 13 4.18 46.56 -17.96
C SER A 13 3.19 45.68 -17.19
N HIS A 14 3.31 45.78 -15.86
CA HIS A 14 2.22 45.51 -14.94
C HIS A 14 1.06 46.47 -15.25
N LEU A 15 -0.19 46.03 -15.10
CA LEU A 15 -1.21 46.65 -14.24
C LEU A 15 -2.64 46.14 -14.50
N TRP A 16 -3.40 46.02 -13.39
CA TRP A 16 -4.85 45.83 -13.22
C TRP A 16 -5.43 44.44 -13.59
N ARG A 17 -5.71 43.54 -12.63
CA ARG A 17 -6.64 43.60 -11.48
C ARG A 17 -8.05 44.04 -11.86
N ARG A 18 -8.90 43.07 -12.25
CA ARG A 18 -10.31 42.89 -11.83
C ARG A 18 -10.96 41.82 -12.70
N SER A 19 -11.00 40.57 -12.23
CA SER A 19 -11.98 39.60 -12.72
C SER A 19 -13.02 39.41 -11.62
N ILE A 20 -14.26 39.68 -12.02
CA ILE A 20 -15.46 39.81 -11.21
C ILE A 20 -15.94 38.40 -10.87
N TYR A 21 -15.92 38.04 -9.58
CA TYR A 21 -16.65 36.89 -9.09
C TYR A 21 -18.16 37.18 -9.22
N ARG A 22 -18.79 36.53 -10.21
CA ARG A 22 -20.25 36.40 -10.28
C ARG A 22 -20.70 35.48 -9.16
N GLY A 23 -21.56 36.01 -8.29
CA GLY A 23 -22.15 35.30 -7.18
C GLY A 23 -23.03 34.14 -7.61
N ILE A 24 -22.90 33.03 -6.88
CA ILE A 24 -23.95 32.03 -6.76
C ILE A 24 -24.48 32.20 -5.33
N GLY A 25 -25.61 32.88 -5.22
CA GLY A 25 -26.34 33.00 -3.97
C GLY A 25 -26.84 31.62 -3.54
N PHE A 26 -26.44 31.22 -2.34
CA PHE A 26 -27.03 30.10 -1.63
C PHE A 26 -28.45 30.48 -1.20
N SER A 27 -29.45 29.87 -1.83
CA SER A 27 -30.84 29.90 -1.37
C SER A 27 -31.01 29.00 -0.13
N PRO A 28 -31.58 29.50 0.99
CA PRO A 28 -31.84 28.71 2.18
C PRO A 28 -33.18 27.99 2.03
N CYS A 29 -33.17 26.73 1.60
CA CYS A 29 -34.38 25.90 1.60
C CYS A 29 -34.59 25.25 2.98
N SER A 30 -35.32 25.97 3.83
CA SER A 30 -36.37 25.46 4.70
C SER A 30 -36.04 24.27 5.61
N VAL A 31 -35.51 24.63 6.79
CA VAL A 31 -35.76 23.95 8.07
C VAL A 31 -37.28 23.87 8.31
N ARG A 32 -37.94 22.79 7.90
CA ARG A 32 -39.33 22.48 8.33
C ARG A 32 -39.86 21.11 7.88
N ARG A 33 -39.19 20.01 8.25
CA ARG A 33 -39.80 18.67 8.41
C ARG A 33 -39.01 17.94 9.50
N VAL A 34 -39.14 18.33 10.78
CA VAL A 34 -40.13 17.76 11.71
C VAL A 34 -40.19 16.23 11.51
N LEU A 35 -39.37 15.51 12.27
CA LEU A 35 -39.86 14.70 13.40
C LEU A 35 -40.89 13.66 12.94
N LEU A 36 -40.39 12.51 12.47
CA LEU A 36 -41.10 11.22 12.41
C LEU A 36 -40.13 10.18 11.80
N ILE A 37 -39.36 9.50 12.65
CA ILE A 37 -38.83 8.12 12.58
C ILE A 37 -37.94 7.97 13.83
N ALA A 38 -38.57 8.01 15.01
CA ALA A 38 -37.88 7.88 16.31
C ALA A 38 -38.65 6.96 17.26
N ALA A 39 -39.45 6.02 16.75
CA ALA A 39 -40.39 5.26 17.59
C ALA A 39 -40.68 3.81 17.14
N ILE A 40 -39.77 3.11 16.45
CA ILE A 40 -39.95 1.66 16.15
C ILE A 40 -38.59 0.91 16.16
N PHE A 41 -37.86 0.94 17.27
CA PHE A 41 -36.78 -0.04 17.57
C PHE A 41 -36.60 -0.20 19.09
N VAL A 42 -37.69 -0.21 19.85
CA VAL A 42 -37.69 -0.41 21.33
C VAL A 42 -38.53 -1.64 21.73
N PHE A 43 -38.77 -2.59 20.82
CA PHE A 43 -39.62 -3.75 21.13
C PHE A 43 -39.14 -5.05 20.46
N ALA A 44 -37.96 -5.55 20.86
CA ALA A 44 -37.53 -6.93 20.60
C ALA A 44 -36.28 -7.34 21.41
N PHE A 45 -36.15 -6.89 22.68
CA PHE A 45 -35.04 -7.31 23.54
C PHE A 45 -35.52 -7.59 24.97
N CYS A 46 -36.48 -8.50 25.10
CA CYS A 46 -36.81 -9.16 26.37
C CYS A 46 -37.07 -10.64 26.05
N CYS A 47 -36.55 -11.51 26.91
CA CYS A 47 -36.52 -12.98 26.83
C CYS A 47 -35.42 -13.57 25.94
N ASN A 48 -34.23 -13.66 26.50
CA ASN A 48 -33.55 -14.94 26.48
C ASN A 48 -32.81 -15.16 27.81
N ASP A 49 -33.54 -15.79 28.74
CA ASP A 49 -33.00 -16.39 29.96
C ASP A 49 -32.17 -17.61 29.54
N GLN A 50 -30.85 -17.51 29.65
CA GLN A 50 -30.00 -18.70 29.59
C GLN A 50 -29.54 -19.05 30.99
N THR A 51 -30.10 -20.16 31.45
CA THR A 51 -29.74 -20.95 32.61
C THR A 51 -28.24 -21.23 32.64
N VAL A 52 -27.61 -20.83 33.74
CA VAL A 52 -26.23 -21.16 34.09
C VAL A 52 -26.20 -22.63 34.51
N ASP A 53 -25.75 -23.50 33.61
CA ASP A 53 -25.43 -24.89 33.94
C ASP A 53 -24.02 -25.03 34.49
N LYS A 54 -23.95 -25.92 35.48
CA LYS A 54 -22.85 -26.23 36.39
C LYS A 54 -21.53 -26.54 35.68
N VAL A 55 -20.47 -25.83 36.06
CA VAL A 55 -19.06 -26.21 35.80
C VAL A 55 -18.72 -27.41 36.69
N ASN A 56 -18.72 -28.60 36.10
CA ASN A 56 -18.09 -29.77 36.69
C ASN A 56 -16.63 -29.81 36.24
N ALA A 57 -15.72 -29.72 37.20
CA ALA A 57 -14.29 -29.84 36.99
C ALA A 57 -13.96 -31.30 36.64
N GLN A 58 -13.45 -31.53 35.43
CA GLN A 58 -12.76 -32.78 35.14
C GLN A 58 -11.65 -32.53 34.14
N GLU A 59 -10.45 -32.35 34.68
CA GLU A 59 -9.23 -32.64 33.96
C GLU A 59 -8.98 -34.15 34.07
N PRO A 60 -8.79 -34.84 32.94
CA PRO A 60 -7.75 -35.84 32.90
C PRO A 60 -6.83 -35.58 31.71
N LYS A 61 -5.60 -35.22 32.08
CA LYS A 61 -4.34 -35.51 31.40
C LYS A 61 -4.48 -36.60 30.32
N GLN A 62 -4.54 -36.18 29.07
CA GLN A 62 -4.18 -37.01 27.93
C GLN A 62 -2.93 -36.44 27.28
N GLU A 63 -1.83 -37.10 27.62
CA GLU A 63 -0.58 -37.06 26.90
C GLU A 63 -0.82 -37.59 25.47
N ALA A 64 -1.18 -36.66 24.57
CA ALA A 64 -1.29 -36.94 23.15
C ALA A 64 0.06 -36.63 22.49
N LYS A 65 0.82 -37.71 22.28
CA LYS A 65 1.85 -37.90 21.26
C LYS A 65 1.65 -36.92 20.08
N GLN A 66 2.45 -35.86 20.03
CA GLN A 66 2.55 -34.97 18.88
C GLN A 66 3.25 -35.72 17.75
N ALA A 67 2.47 -36.52 17.02
CA ALA A 67 2.85 -36.95 15.69
C ALA A 67 2.73 -35.72 14.78
N ALA A 68 3.88 -35.19 14.36
CA ALA A 68 3.98 -34.15 13.36
C ALA A 68 3.34 -34.64 12.05
N SER A 69 2.07 -34.27 11.84
CA SER A 69 1.48 -34.28 10.51
C SER A 69 2.15 -33.17 9.71
N PRO A 70 2.57 -33.40 8.46
CA PRO A 70 3.03 -32.31 7.61
C PRO A 70 1.88 -31.33 7.50
N ARG A 71 2.07 -30.04 7.82
CA ARG A 71 1.04 -28.99 7.79
C ARG A 71 0.72 -28.62 6.33
N PRO A 72 -0.40 -29.05 5.73
CA PRO A 72 -0.75 -28.69 4.36
C PRO A 72 -1.93 -27.69 4.35
N ALA A 73 -2.70 -27.60 5.43
CA ALA A 73 -3.96 -26.85 5.49
C ALA A 73 -3.77 -25.35 5.78
N GLU A 74 -2.65 -24.94 6.38
CA GLU A 74 -2.42 -23.54 6.77
C GLU A 74 -1.85 -22.70 5.61
N THR A 75 -1.13 -23.33 4.68
CA THR A 75 -0.55 -22.69 3.49
C THR A 75 -1.61 -22.22 2.51
N GLU A 76 -2.67 -23.01 2.30
CA GLU A 76 -3.76 -22.63 1.37
C GLU A 76 -4.57 -21.43 1.87
N LYS A 77 -4.68 -21.25 3.20
CA LYS A 77 -5.43 -20.15 3.81
C LYS A 77 -4.75 -18.79 3.61
N ASN A 78 -3.42 -18.74 3.67
CA ASN A 78 -2.67 -17.50 3.53
C ASN A 78 -2.34 -17.24 2.06
N ALA A 79 -2.55 -16.01 1.57
CA ALA A 79 -2.30 -15.65 0.18
C ALA A 79 -0.84 -15.85 -0.26
N ALA A 80 0.08 -15.51 0.63
CA ALA A 80 1.51 -15.67 0.48
C ALA A 80 2.15 -15.82 1.87
N GLN A 81 3.38 -16.30 1.92
CA GLN A 81 4.17 -16.43 3.13
C GLN A 81 5.54 -15.77 2.92
N ILE A 82 5.90 -14.86 3.82
CA ILE A 82 7.24 -14.26 3.82
C ILE A 82 8.17 -15.24 4.55
N GLU A 83 9.11 -15.83 3.82
CA GLU A 83 10.10 -16.77 4.35
C GLU A 83 11.34 -16.05 4.89
N LEU A 84 11.68 -14.91 4.28
CA LEU A 84 12.79 -14.06 4.70
C LEU A 84 12.38 -12.60 4.61
N LEU A 85 12.68 -11.83 5.64
CA LEU A 85 12.64 -10.38 5.60
C LEU A 85 13.81 -9.83 6.43
N GLU A 86 14.87 -9.45 5.74
CA GLU A 86 16.03 -8.80 6.33
C GLU A 86 16.02 -7.32 6.01
N THR A 87 16.22 -6.49 7.02
CA THR A 87 16.42 -5.06 6.83
C THR A 87 17.73 -4.65 7.51
N LYS A 88 18.64 -4.08 6.72
CA LYS A 88 19.91 -3.56 7.21
C LYS A 88 19.92 -2.04 7.12
N TYR A 89 20.24 -1.39 8.22
CA TYR A 89 20.46 0.04 8.29
C TYR A 89 21.94 0.33 8.47
N ARG A 90 22.44 1.35 7.77
CA ARG A 90 23.76 1.93 7.99
C ARG A 90 23.61 3.43 8.13
N PHE A 91 24.19 3.98 9.18
CA PHE A 91 24.18 5.40 9.46
C PHE A 91 25.60 5.92 9.33
N GLU A 92 25.75 7.04 8.64
CA GLU A 92 27.03 7.71 8.45
C GLU A 92 27.12 8.93 9.38
N THR A 93 28.34 9.37 9.68
CA THR A 93 28.57 10.57 10.49
C THR A 93 28.13 11.87 9.80
N SER A 94 27.94 11.86 8.48
CA SER A 94 27.36 12.97 7.71
C SER A 94 25.87 13.20 7.96
N GLY A 95 25.20 12.24 8.61
CA GLY A 95 23.74 12.22 8.75
C GLY A 95 23.05 11.43 7.62
N ASP A 96 23.79 10.97 6.62
CA ASP A 96 23.26 10.08 5.59
C ASP A 96 22.92 8.70 6.17
N SER A 97 21.95 8.03 5.56
CA SER A 97 21.61 6.66 5.91
C SER A 97 21.35 5.81 4.68
N ARG A 98 21.61 4.51 4.82
CA ARG A 98 21.26 3.50 3.83
C ARG A 98 20.40 2.43 4.46
N LYS A 99 19.28 2.13 3.82
CA LYS A 99 18.41 0.99 4.14
C LYS A 99 18.50 -0.03 3.00
N GLU A 100 18.84 -1.26 3.32
CA GLU A 100 18.78 -2.40 2.41
C GLU A 100 17.71 -3.36 2.90
N VAL A 101 16.78 -3.75 2.02
CA VAL A 101 15.72 -4.71 2.32
C VAL A 101 15.89 -5.91 1.42
N ARG A 102 15.91 -7.11 2.00
CA ARG A 102 15.88 -8.38 1.27
C ARG A 102 14.65 -9.15 1.73
N ALA A 103 13.82 -9.53 0.79
CA ALA A 103 12.64 -10.32 1.06
C ALA A 103 12.69 -11.61 0.24
N ARG A 104 12.10 -12.66 0.78
CA ARG A 104 11.76 -13.89 0.05
C ARG A 104 10.33 -14.25 0.37
N VAL A 105 9.50 -14.37 -0.66
CA VAL A 105 8.07 -14.57 -0.49
C VAL A 105 7.61 -15.77 -1.29
N ARG A 106 7.05 -16.76 -0.60
CA ARG A 106 6.33 -17.87 -1.23
C ARG A 106 4.92 -17.43 -1.56
N ILE A 107 4.53 -17.57 -2.82
CA ILE A 107 3.17 -17.30 -3.27
C ILE A 107 2.36 -18.58 -3.12
N ASN A 108 1.29 -18.55 -2.35
CA ASN A 108 0.55 -19.79 -2.04
C ASN A 108 -0.64 -19.98 -2.98
N ASN A 109 -1.32 -18.89 -3.33
CA ASN A 109 -2.54 -18.93 -4.14
C ASN A 109 -2.70 -17.68 -5.02
N GLU A 110 -3.76 -17.67 -5.81
CA GLU A 110 -4.09 -16.60 -6.76
C GLU A 110 -4.25 -15.21 -6.12
N LEU A 111 -4.65 -15.14 -4.85
CA LEU A 111 -4.71 -13.86 -4.14
C LEU A 111 -3.30 -13.32 -3.90
N GLY A 112 -2.34 -14.19 -3.57
CA GLY A 112 -0.93 -13.83 -3.44
C GLY A 112 -0.35 -13.33 -4.76
N VAL A 113 -0.66 -14.00 -5.87
CA VAL A 113 -0.27 -13.55 -7.21
C VAL A 113 -0.74 -12.11 -7.45
N ARG A 114 -2.01 -11.80 -7.16
CA ARG A 114 -2.54 -10.44 -7.33
C ARG A 114 -1.90 -9.41 -6.41
N GLN A 115 -1.65 -9.77 -5.15
CA GLN A 115 -1.02 -8.88 -4.17
C GLN A 115 0.42 -8.53 -4.55
N PHE A 116 1.17 -9.49 -5.09
CA PHE A 116 2.59 -9.34 -5.43
C PHE A 116 2.83 -9.06 -6.92
N ALA A 117 1.80 -8.98 -7.75
CA ALA A 117 1.91 -8.60 -9.17
C ALA A 117 2.53 -7.21 -9.39
N ARG A 118 2.50 -6.35 -8.36
CA ARG A 118 3.17 -5.06 -8.35
C ARG A 118 3.75 -4.76 -6.98
N LEU A 119 5.03 -4.43 -6.94
CA LEU A 119 5.69 -3.92 -5.75
C LEU A 119 5.80 -2.41 -5.83
N ASN A 120 5.46 -1.69 -4.76
CA ASN A 120 5.52 -0.24 -4.71
C ASN A 120 6.43 0.18 -3.55
N PHE A 121 7.34 1.11 -3.84
CA PHE A 121 8.27 1.68 -2.88
C PHE A 121 8.09 3.19 -2.84
N ASP A 122 7.53 3.68 -1.74
CA ASP A 122 7.41 5.12 -1.49
C ASP A 122 8.76 5.72 -1.11
N PHE A 123 9.07 6.89 -1.67
CA PHE A 123 10.27 7.64 -1.34
C PHE A 123 10.09 9.13 -1.61
N ASN A 124 10.89 9.95 -0.93
CA ASN A 124 10.98 11.37 -1.25
C ASN A 124 12.24 11.63 -2.08
N ARG A 125 12.07 11.96 -3.37
CA ARG A 125 13.19 12.12 -4.31
C ARG A 125 14.13 13.28 -3.97
N SER A 126 13.71 14.21 -3.12
CA SER A 126 14.54 15.38 -2.74
C SER A 126 15.68 15.01 -1.79
N PHE A 127 15.59 13.87 -1.11
CA PHE A 127 16.63 13.40 -0.18
C PHE A 127 16.78 11.88 -0.09
N GLN A 128 16.03 11.10 -0.88
CA GLN A 128 16.14 9.65 -0.96
C GLN A 128 16.27 9.18 -2.41
N ALA A 129 17.05 8.13 -2.61
CA ALA A 129 17.09 7.36 -3.84
C ALA A 129 16.74 5.90 -3.53
N VAL A 130 15.87 5.31 -4.35
CA VAL A 130 15.52 3.89 -4.28
C VAL A 130 16.09 3.18 -5.49
N ASP A 131 16.85 2.13 -5.24
CA ASP A 131 17.34 1.22 -6.27
C ASP A 131 16.77 -0.18 -6.04
N VAL A 132 16.47 -0.88 -7.14
CA VAL A 132 15.93 -2.24 -7.12
C VAL A 132 16.87 -3.11 -7.96
N PRO A 133 17.98 -3.59 -7.38
CA PRO A 133 19.04 -4.25 -8.12
C PRO A 133 18.62 -5.63 -8.66
N GLN A 134 17.70 -6.31 -7.98
CA GLN A 134 17.24 -7.63 -8.37
C GLN A 134 15.81 -7.87 -7.92
N VAL A 135 14.99 -8.41 -8.83
CA VAL A 135 13.74 -9.09 -8.52
C VAL A 135 13.68 -10.35 -9.39
N ARG A 136 13.45 -11.50 -8.76
CA ARG A 136 13.59 -12.81 -9.40
C ARG A 136 12.44 -13.70 -8.97
N ILE A 137 11.82 -14.38 -9.93
CA ILE A 137 10.86 -15.45 -9.68
C ILE A 137 11.59 -16.78 -9.83
N THR A 138 11.46 -17.65 -8.83
CA THR A 138 11.79 -19.07 -8.94
C THR A 138 10.47 -19.83 -9.03
N HIS A 139 10.18 -20.40 -10.19
CA HIS A 139 8.92 -21.09 -10.40
C HIS A 139 8.90 -22.44 -9.70
N ALA A 140 7.72 -22.86 -9.23
CA ALA A 140 7.55 -24.21 -8.68
C ALA A 140 7.90 -25.33 -9.68
N SER A 141 7.80 -25.05 -10.99
CA SER A 141 8.19 -25.95 -12.08
C SER A 141 9.72 -26.09 -12.28
N GLY A 142 10.53 -25.29 -11.57
CA GLY A 142 12.00 -25.32 -11.61
C GLY A 142 12.66 -24.27 -12.52
N GLY A 143 11.87 -23.42 -13.20
CA GLY A 143 12.39 -22.31 -13.99
C GLY A 143 12.72 -21.06 -13.15
N ILE A 144 13.54 -20.16 -13.70
CA ILE A 144 13.85 -18.85 -13.10
C ILE A 144 13.53 -17.75 -14.11
N ALA A 145 12.88 -16.68 -13.65
CA ALA A 145 12.62 -15.49 -14.44
C ALA A 145 13.09 -14.23 -13.69
N ASP A 146 14.00 -13.48 -14.31
CA ASP A 146 14.45 -12.18 -13.79
C ASP A 146 13.55 -11.06 -14.33
N ILE A 147 13.13 -10.16 -13.45
CA ILE A 147 12.33 -9.00 -13.84
C ILE A 147 13.24 -7.95 -14.46
N LEU A 148 12.91 -7.54 -15.69
CA LEU A 148 13.70 -6.56 -16.44
C LEU A 148 13.57 -5.16 -15.84
N PRO A 149 14.61 -4.30 -15.95
CA PRO A 149 14.55 -2.91 -15.53
C PRO A 149 13.40 -2.11 -16.17
N SER A 150 12.98 -2.48 -17.38
CA SER A 150 11.85 -1.85 -18.08
C SER A 150 10.49 -2.05 -17.40
N ALA A 151 10.38 -3.02 -16.49
CA ALA A 151 9.19 -3.23 -15.66
C ALA A 151 9.16 -2.32 -14.42
N ILE A 152 10.22 -1.54 -14.19
CA ILE A 152 10.34 -0.57 -13.09
C ILE A 152 9.93 0.80 -13.63
N THR A 153 9.02 1.45 -12.91
CA THR A 153 8.52 2.79 -13.23
C THR A 153 8.59 3.68 -12.02
N ASP A 154 8.71 4.98 -12.26
CA ASP A 154 8.67 6.01 -11.23
C ASP A 154 7.43 6.87 -11.47
N ASN A 155 6.51 6.90 -10.50
CA ASN A 155 5.22 7.58 -10.62
C ASN A 155 4.99 8.60 -9.48
N PRO A 156 4.23 9.68 -9.70
CA PRO A 156 3.75 10.52 -8.60
C PRO A 156 2.97 9.67 -7.60
N ASN A 157 3.12 9.94 -6.31
CA ASN A 157 2.33 9.23 -5.31
C ASN A 157 0.87 9.74 -5.36
N PRO A 158 -0.12 8.84 -5.55
CA PRO A 158 -1.52 9.24 -5.66
C PRO A 158 -2.07 9.92 -4.39
N ALA A 159 -1.47 9.66 -3.22
CA ALA A 159 -1.87 10.24 -1.95
C ALA A 159 -1.59 11.75 -1.84
N VAL A 160 -0.75 12.31 -2.72
CA VAL A 160 -0.32 13.71 -2.67
C VAL A 160 -0.64 14.51 -3.94
N LEU A 161 -1.55 14.00 -4.78
CA LEU A 161 -1.91 14.65 -6.05
C LEU A 161 -2.41 16.08 -5.86
N ASP A 162 -3.23 16.32 -4.84
CA ASP A 162 -3.80 17.63 -4.52
C ASP A 162 -2.95 18.43 -3.51
N ALA A 163 -1.71 17.99 -3.26
CA ALA A 163 -0.81 18.60 -2.29
C ALA A 163 0.53 18.98 -2.95
N PRO A 164 0.60 20.10 -3.71
CA PRO A 164 1.77 20.47 -4.52
C PRO A 164 3.09 20.56 -3.73
N ALA A 165 3.02 20.91 -2.44
CA ALA A 165 4.18 20.94 -1.55
C ALA A 165 4.87 19.57 -1.38
N TYR A 166 4.19 18.47 -1.70
CA TYR A 166 4.68 17.10 -1.57
C TYR A 166 4.92 16.42 -2.92
N GLN A 167 5.07 17.18 -4.02
CA GLN A 167 5.31 16.64 -5.37
C GLN A 167 6.55 15.73 -5.49
N ASP A 168 7.49 15.84 -4.55
CA ASP A 168 8.69 15.02 -4.48
C ASP A 168 8.47 13.66 -3.80
N VAL A 169 7.30 13.43 -3.19
CA VAL A 169 6.89 12.10 -2.71
C VAL A 169 6.41 11.29 -3.90
N ARG A 170 7.11 10.18 -4.16
CA ARG A 170 6.96 9.36 -5.35
C ARG A 170 6.92 7.90 -5.01
N VAL A 171 6.43 7.11 -5.97
CA VAL A 171 6.33 5.66 -5.88
C VAL A 171 7.20 5.06 -6.98
N LYS A 172 8.20 4.27 -6.59
CA LYS A 172 8.89 3.38 -7.52
C LYS A 172 8.09 2.07 -7.58
N SER A 173 7.50 1.77 -8.74
CA SER A 173 6.65 0.61 -8.97
C SER A 173 7.36 -0.44 -9.83
N VAL A 174 7.42 -1.68 -9.38
CA VAL A 174 7.96 -2.83 -10.12
C VAL A 174 6.80 -3.74 -10.51
N ARG A 175 6.65 -4.01 -11.81
CA ARG A 175 5.66 -4.97 -12.30
C ARG A 175 6.25 -6.37 -12.33
N ILE A 176 5.59 -7.33 -11.67
CA ILE A 176 6.00 -8.72 -11.63
C ILE A 176 5.19 -9.50 -12.66
N LEU A 177 5.85 -9.94 -13.73
CA LEU A 177 5.23 -10.67 -14.83
C LEU A 177 5.47 -12.17 -14.68
N GLY A 178 4.43 -12.98 -14.91
CA GLY A 178 4.55 -14.44 -14.91
C GLY A 178 4.53 -15.10 -13.52
N LEU A 179 4.18 -14.37 -12.46
CA LEU A 179 4.05 -14.94 -11.11
C LEU A 179 2.88 -15.93 -11.03
N GLN A 180 3.10 -17.10 -10.43
CA GLN A 180 2.11 -18.18 -10.29
C GLN A 180 2.02 -18.68 -8.83
N PRO A 181 0.93 -19.37 -8.45
CA PRO A 181 0.89 -20.09 -7.18
C PRO A 181 2.00 -21.14 -7.08
N GLY A 182 2.63 -21.23 -5.91
CA GLY A 182 3.78 -22.09 -5.62
C GLY A 182 5.14 -21.43 -5.86
N ASP A 183 5.19 -20.31 -6.58
CA ASP A 183 6.42 -19.60 -6.90
C ASP A 183 7.04 -18.93 -5.68
N LEU A 184 8.33 -18.62 -5.82
CA LEU A 184 9.11 -17.90 -4.82
C LEU A 184 9.67 -16.62 -5.46
N LEU A 185 9.32 -15.48 -4.86
CA LEU A 185 9.74 -14.13 -5.25
C LEU A 185 10.86 -13.61 -4.34
#